data_AF-A0A6G7CHT4-F1
#
_entry.id   AF-A0A6G7CHT4-F1
#
_cell.length_a   1.000
_cell.length_b   1.000
_cell.length_c   1.000
_cell.angle_alpha   90.00
_cell.angle_beta   90.00
_cell.angle_gamma   90.00
#
_symmetry.space_group_name_H-M   'P 1'
#
loop_
_entity.id
_entity.type
_entity.pdbx_description
1 polymer ?
#
loop_
_entity_poly.entity_id
_entity_poly.type
_entity_poly.pdbx_seq_one_letter_code
_entity_poly.pdbx_strand_id
1 'polypeptide(L)'
;MDKDKFTNVYRLPGSIQVRIAKWQATFRGTSDIVLHEALMVRNKQFQKPDFLPRGWCLTPFSEDDISITHHGKYIQTTMLTMIDKKVSYKRVYLSRLPLEQAEPALRQYKIEWMHKYNYIVNKYNKIKKKELMIHAWEEVETLYPSIPKEQFDKSLWNKLVTSQFGPERKYTNPYFVKKADF
;
A
#
# COMPACT_ATOMS: atom_id res chain seq x y z
N MET A 1 1.89 29.71 1.46
CA MET A 1 3.22 29.07 1.33
C MET A 1 3.43 28.22 2.58
N ASP A 2 3.29 26.91 2.44
CA ASP A 2 3.30 25.93 3.53
C ASP A 2 4.61 25.11 3.46
N LYS A 3 5.73 25.82 3.24
CA LYS A 3 6.98 25.27 2.68
C LYS A 3 7.93 24.62 3.70
N ASP A 4 7.58 24.64 4.98
CA ASP A 4 8.47 24.23 6.09
C ASP A 4 7.99 23.00 6.87
N LYS A 5 7.11 22.19 6.26
CA LYS A 5 6.50 21.05 6.93
C LYS A 5 7.23 19.75 6.60
N PHE A 6 8.11 19.35 7.51
CA PHE A 6 8.66 18.00 7.55
C PHE A 6 7.55 16.96 7.74
N THR A 7 7.61 15.88 6.96
CA THR A 7 6.66 14.78 7.11
C THR A 7 6.79 14.16 8.51
N ASN A 8 5.67 14.10 9.24
CA ASN A 8 5.55 13.56 10.59
C ASN A 8 6.35 14.28 11.69
N VAL A 9 6.88 15.48 11.43
CA VAL A 9 7.58 16.31 12.43
C VAL A 9 6.87 17.65 12.55
N TYR A 10 6.58 18.04 13.79
CA TYR A 10 5.77 19.19 14.13
C TYR A 10 6.59 20.09 15.05
N ARG A 11 6.75 21.36 14.68
CA ARG A 11 7.36 22.37 15.54
C ARG A 11 6.28 22.93 16.47
N LEU A 12 6.53 22.87 17.77
CA LEU A 12 5.66 23.38 18.83
C LEU A 12 6.40 24.50 19.60
N PRO A 13 5.69 25.36 20.37
CA PRO A 13 6.35 26.32 21.24
C PRO A 13 7.32 25.61 22.20
N GLY A 14 8.63 25.88 22.05
CA GLY A 14 9.68 25.31 22.89
C GLY A 14 9.98 23.81 22.71
N SER A 15 9.42 23.16 21.69
CA SER A 15 9.69 21.73 21.44
C SER A 15 9.49 21.32 19.99
N ILE A 16 10.09 20.20 19.60
CA ILE A 16 9.84 19.51 18.33
C ILE A 16 9.21 18.16 18.65
N GLN A 17 8.15 17.80 17.94
CA GLN A 17 7.47 16.55 18.15
C GLN A 17 7.41 15.73 16.86
N VAL A 18 7.79 14.46 16.95
CA VAL A 18 7.57 13.48 15.89
C VAL A 18 6.28 12.73 16.21
N ARG A 19 5.35 12.66 15.27
CA ARG A 19 4.10 11.89 15.41
C ARG A 19 3.91 10.98 14.21
N ILE A 20 3.86 9.68 14.44
CA ILE A 20 3.65 8.65 13.43
C ILE A 20 2.57 7.69 13.93
N ALA A 21 1.37 7.80 13.36
CA ALA A 21 0.19 7.08 13.83
C ALA A 21 -0.01 7.25 15.36
N LYS A 22 0.05 6.16 16.13
CA LYS A 22 -0.06 6.18 17.61
C LYS A 22 1.27 6.44 18.32
N TRP A 23 2.40 6.37 17.60
CA TRP A 23 3.72 6.58 18.17
C TRP A 23 4.09 8.06 18.13
N GLN A 24 4.65 8.56 19.24
CA GLN A 24 5.08 9.94 19.35
C GLN A 24 6.36 10.07 20.17
N ALA A 25 7.17 11.07 19.85
CA ALA A 25 8.34 11.47 20.63
C ALA A 25 8.42 13.00 20.65
N THR A 26 8.69 13.56 21.83
CA THR A 26 8.80 15.02 22.03
C THR A 26 10.22 15.34 22.47
N PHE A 27 10.83 16.30 21.79
CA PHE A 27 12.18 16.79 22.02
C PHE A 27 12.09 18.23 22.52
N ARG A 28 12.75 18.55 23.64
CA ARG A 28 12.73 19.91 24.21
C ARG A 28 13.69 20.80 23.44
N GLY A 29 13.25 22.02 23.13
CA GLY A 29 14.00 22.98 22.31
C GLY A 29 13.55 23.00 20.86
N THR A 30 14.00 24.04 20.15
CA THR A 30 13.64 24.34 18.75
C THR A 30 14.87 24.57 17.87
N SER A 31 16.08 24.30 18.39
CA SER A 31 17.33 24.48 17.63
C SER A 31 17.48 23.41 16.55
N ASP A 32 18.36 23.70 15.59
CA ASP A 32 18.66 22.80 14.47
C ASP A 32 19.24 21.45 14.92
N ILE A 33 19.99 21.43 16.03
CA ILE A 33 20.49 20.19 16.64
C ILE A 33 19.31 19.32 17.09
N VAL A 34 18.31 19.92 17.74
CA VAL A 34 17.10 19.20 18.19
C VAL A 34 16.27 18.74 17.00
N LEU A 35 16.19 19.54 15.93
CA LEU A 35 15.54 19.15 14.69
C LEU A 35 16.24 17.94 14.05
N HIS A 36 17.56 17.99 13.94
CA HIS A 36 18.36 16.88 13.42
C HIS A 36 18.11 15.60 14.21
N GLU A 37 18.12 15.66 15.55
CA GLU A 37 17.79 14.50 16.41
C GLU A 37 16.37 13.98 16.15
N ALA A 38 15.38 14.87 16.04
CA ALA A 38 14.00 14.48 15.75
C ALA A 38 13.88 13.78 14.39
N LEU A 39 14.56 14.28 13.35
CA LEU A 39 14.60 13.68 12.01
C LEU A 39 15.27 12.30 12.04
N MET A 40 16.39 12.16 12.75
CA MET A 40 17.06 10.88 12.94
C MET A 40 16.16 9.84 13.61
N VAL A 41 15.44 10.21 14.68
CA VAL A 41 14.52 9.30 15.36
C VAL A 41 13.32 8.94 14.47
N ARG A 42 12.77 9.90 13.71
CA ARG A 42 11.74 9.63 12.71
C ARG A 42 12.22 8.64 11.66
N ASN A 43 13.42 8.82 11.13
CA ASN A 43 13.98 7.95 10.10
C ASN A 43 14.17 6.51 10.61
N LYS A 44 14.52 6.32 11.89
CA LYS A 44 14.53 4.99 12.52
C LYS A 44 13.14 4.33 12.52
N GLN A 45 12.07 5.11 12.71
CA GLN A 45 10.69 4.58 12.58
C GLN A 45 10.37 4.22 11.13
N PHE A 46 10.80 5.04 10.17
CA PHE A 46 10.60 4.74 8.74
C PHE A 46 11.29 3.44 8.31
N GLN A 47 12.41 3.09 8.92
CA GLN A 47 13.12 1.85 8.62
C GLN A 47 12.42 0.58 9.10
N LYS A 48 11.55 0.66 10.12
CA LYS A 48 10.88 -0.52 10.70
C LYS A 48 10.14 -1.35 9.64
N PRO A 49 10.30 -2.68 9.59
CA PRO A 49 9.75 -3.51 8.50
C PRO A 49 8.24 -3.39 8.30
N ASP A 50 7.50 -3.27 9.40
CA ASP A 50 6.04 -3.17 9.51
C ASP A 50 5.51 -1.75 9.22
N PHE A 51 6.39 -0.74 9.18
CA PHE A 51 5.97 0.61 8.87
C PHE A 51 5.74 0.81 7.37
N LEU A 52 4.49 1.08 7.02
CA LEU A 52 4.03 1.40 5.67
C LEU A 52 3.57 2.87 5.60
N PRO A 53 4.46 3.80 5.21
CA PRO A 53 4.14 5.22 5.15
C PRO A 53 3.00 5.49 4.16
N ARG A 54 1.96 6.18 4.63
CA ARG A 54 0.79 6.53 3.82
C ARG A 54 1.21 7.35 2.60
N GLY A 55 0.67 7.02 1.43
CA GLY A 55 1.01 7.66 0.15
C GLY A 55 2.22 7.03 -0.56
N TRP A 56 3.14 6.41 0.19
CA TRP A 56 4.34 5.76 -0.35
C TRP A 56 4.18 4.24 -0.50
N CYS A 57 3.62 3.60 0.52
CA CYS A 57 3.45 2.14 0.54
C CYS A 57 1.97 1.75 0.47
N LEU A 58 1.74 0.54 -0.04
CA LEU A 58 0.43 -0.10 -0.12
C LEU A 58 0.28 -1.14 0.98
N THR A 59 -0.91 -1.24 1.58
CA THR A 59 -1.22 -2.29 2.55
C THR A 59 -1.49 -3.61 1.81
N PRO A 60 -0.82 -4.71 2.17
CA PRO A 60 -1.19 -6.05 1.69
C PRO A 60 -2.59 -6.44 2.19
N PHE A 61 -3.29 -7.27 1.43
CA PHE A 61 -4.57 -7.85 1.87
C PHE A 61 -4.34 -9.03 2.81
N SER A 62 -5.15 -9.16 3.86
CA SER A 62 -5.23 -10.37 4.70
C SER A 62 -6.46 -11.21 4.33
N GLU A 63 -6.49 -12.47 4.77
CA GLU A 63 -7.67 -13.32 4.55
C GLU A 63 -8.91 -12.81 5.29
N ASP A 64 -8.73 -12.07 6.38
CA ASP A 64 -9.82 -11.42 7.10
C ASP A 64 -10.48 -10.30 6.28
N ASP A 65 -9.80 -9.78 5.25
CA ASP A 65 -10.35 -8.81 4.30
C ASP A 65 -11.26 -9.47 3.22
N ILE A 66 -11.42 -10.80 3.26
CA ILE A 66 -12.27 -11.52 2.32
C ILE A 66 -13.74 -11.34 2.68
N SER A 67 -14.38 -10.37 2.02
CA SER A 67 -15.83 -10.23 1.99
C SER A 67 -16.45 -10.81 0.73
N ILE A 68 -17.52 -11.60 0.90
CA ILE A 68 -18.42 -12.07 -0.17
C ILE A 68 -19.80 -11.51 0.12
N THR A 69 -20.35 -10.75 -0.84
CA THR A 69 -21.70 -10.20 -0.75
C THR A 69 -22.67 -11.12 -1.45
N HIS A 70 -23.73 -11.49 -0.73
CA HIS A 70 -24.80 -12.33 -1.24
C HIS A 70 -25.90 -11.47 -1.86
N HIS A 71 -26.22 -11.72 -3.13
CA HIS A 71 -27.39 -11.18 -3.80
C HIS A 71 -28.30 -12.35 -4.17
N GLY A 72 -29.61 -12.16 -4.16
CA GLY A 72 -30.56 -13.27 -4.38
C GLY A 72 -30.31 -14.09 -5.66
N LYS A 73 -29.71 -13.49 -6.71
CA LYS A 73 -29.40 -14.15 -7.99
C LYS A 73 -27.90 -14.49 -8.18
N TYR A 74 -27.00 -13.91 -7.39
CA TYR A 74 -25.56 -14.06 -7.56
C TYR A 74 -24.80 -13.71 -6.28
N ILE A 75 -23.60 -14.26 -6.12
CA ILE A 75 -22.66 -13.80 -5.11
C ILE A 75 -21.58 -12.95 -5.78
N GLN A 76 -20.98 -12.02 -5.04
CA GLN A 76 -19.89 -11.20 -5.57
C GLN A 76 -18.81 -10.93 -4.54
N THR A 77 -17.61 -10.70 -5.03
CA THR A 77 -16.52 -10.15 -4.23
C THR A 77 -15.86 -8.98 -4.95
N THR A 78 -15.44 -7.99 -4.16
CA THR A 78 -14.75 -6.80 -4.63
C THR A 78 -13.26 -7.09 -4.68
N MET A 79 -12.63 -6.77 -5.81
CA MET A 79 -11.22 -7.00 -6.08
C MET A 79 -10.63 -5.83 -6.87
N LEU A 80 -9.31 -5.70 -6.87
CA LEU A 80 -8.62 -4.75 -7.74
C LEU A 80 -8.07 -5.47 -8.96
N THR A 81 -8.18 -4.84 -10.13
CA THR A 81 -7.49 -5.33 -11.32
C THR A 81 -5.98 -5.33 -11.09
N MET A 82 -5.29 -6.34 -11.64
CA MET A 82 -3.83 -6.44 -11.46
C MET A 82 -3.10 -5.27 -12.12
N ILE A 83 -3.58 -4.81 -13.27
CA ILE A 83 -3.12 -3.57 -13.91
C ILE A 83 -3.95 -2.40 -13.40
N ASP A 84 -3.35 -1.24 -13.17
CA ASP A 84 -3.99 0.02 -12.75
C ASP A 84 -4.68 0.02 -11.37
N LYS A 85 -4.91 -1.13 -10.73
CA LYS A 85 -5.62 -1.28 -9.45
C LYS A 85 -7.03 -0.68 -9.47
N LYS A 86 -7.77 -0.83 -10.57
CA LYS A 86 -9.16 -0.39 -10.65
C LYS A 86 -10.05 -1.33 -9.83
N VAL A 87 -11.00 -0.76 -9.08
CA VAL A 87 -12.01 -1.55 -8.37
C VAL A 87 -12.88 -2.26 -9.40
N SER A 88 -13.06 -3.56 -9.20
CA SER A 88 -13.85 -4.42 -10.07
C SER A 88 -14.50 -5.53 -9.24
N TYR A 89 -15.56 -6.13 -9.80
CA TYR A 89 -16.36 -7.12 -9.11
C TYR A 89 -16.29 -8.45 -9.86
N LYS A 90 -15.93 -9.52 -9.15
CA LYS A 90 -16.11 -10.89 -9.65
C LYS A 90 -17.46 -11.38 -9.13
N ARG A 91 -18.37 -11.67 -10.05
CA ARG A 91 -19.73 -12.16 -9.76
C ARG A 91 -19.84 -13.63 -10.18
N VAL A 92 -20.56 -14.42 -9.39
CA VAL A 92 -20.92 -15.80 -9.71
C VAL A 92 -22.44 -15.93 -9.59
N TYR A 93 -23.11 -16.23 -10.70
CA TYR A 93 -24.56 -16.37 -10.74
C TYR A 93 -24.97 -17.74 -10.21
N LEU A 94 -25.92 -17.75 -9.26
CA LEU A 94 -26.39 -18.98 -8.61
C LEU A 94 -27.20 -19.88 -9.57
N SER A 95 -27.59 -19.37 -10.73
CA SER A 95 -28.17 -20.17 -11.82
C SER A 95 -27.18 -21.10 -12.49
N ARG A 96 -25.87 -20.83 -12.40
CA ARG A 96 -24.81 -21.65 -13.02
C ARG A 96 -24.18 -22.63 -12.05
N LEU A 97 -24.09 -22.24 -10.78
CA LEU A 97 -23.42 -23.01 -9.75
C LEU A 97 -24.18 -22.86 -8.43
N PRO A 98 -24.49 -23.97 -7.72
CA PRO A 98 -25.11 -23.90 -6.40
C PRO A 98 -24.25 -23.11 -5.39
N LEU A 99 -24.91 -22.46 -4.43
CA LEU A 99 -24.26 -21.59 -3.44
C LEU A 99 -23.12 -22.32 -2.68
N GLU A 100 -23.36 -23.56 -2.29
CA GLU A 100 -22.40 -24.41 -1.57
C GLU A 100 -21.07 -24.61 -2.31
N GLN A 101 -21.08 -24.53 -3.65
CA GLN A 101 -19.88 -24.62 -4.48
C GLN A 101 -19.38 -23.23 -4.87
N ALA A 102 -20.27 -22.25 -5.01
CA ALA A 102 -19.95 -20.91 -5.48
C ALA A 102 -19.14 -20.12 -4.46
N GLU A 103 -19.51 -20.19 -3.19
CA GLU A 103 -18.83 -19.48 -2.12
C GLU A 103 -17.38 -19.95 -1.91
N PRO A 104 -17.09 -21.26 -1.74
CA PRO A 104 -15.71 -21.71 -1.59
C PRO A 104 -14.88 -21.47 -2.86
N ALA A 105 -15.48 -21.61 -4.04
CA ALA A 105 -14.80 -21.32 -5.30
C ALA A 105 -14.42 -19.84 -5.44
N LEU A 106 -15.34 -18.92 -5.08
CA LEU A 106 -15.07 -17.49 -5.10
C LEU A 106 -14.07 -17.07 -4.01
N ARG A 107 -14.11 -17.71 -2.84
CA ARG A 107 -13.10 -17.51 -1.79
C ARG A 107 -11.72 -17.94 -2.25
N GLN A 108 -11.59 -19.14 -2.83
CA GLN A 108 -10.32 -19.64 -3.37
C GLN A 108 -9.79 -18.75 -4.50
N TYR A 109 -10.69 -18.23 -5.36
CA TYR A 109 -10.33 -17.25 -6.39
C TYR A 109 -9.71 -15.99 -5.79
N LYS A 110 -10.33 -15.45 -4.74
CA LYS A 110 -9.84 -14.25 -4.06
C LYS A 110 -8.50 -14.51 -3.38
N ILE A 111 -8.31 -15.66 -2.74
CA ILE A 111 -7.04 -16.07 -2.12
C ILE A 111 -5.92 -16.13 -3.18
N GLU A 112 -6.15 -16.78 -4.32
CA GLU A 112 -5.14 -16.85 -5.39
C GLU A 112 -4.75 -15.46 -5.91
N TRP A 113 -5.74 -14.59 -6.12
CA TRP A 113 -5.50 -13.20 -6.51
C TRP A 113 -4.72 -12.44 -5.42
N MET A 114 -5.11 -12.58 -4.15
CA MET A 114 -4.43 -11.92 -3.03
C MET A 114 -2.96 -12.30 -2.94
N HIS A 115 -2.61 -13.59 -3.10
CA HIS A 115 -1.21 -14.01 -3.11
C HIS A 115 -0.42 -13.33 -4.22
N LYS A 116 -0.97 -13.29 -5.44
CA LYS A 116 -0.33 -12.63 -6.59
C LYS A 116 -0.21 -11.12 -6.38
N TYR A 117 -1.26 -10.49 -5.89
CA TYR A 117 -1.31 -9.06 -5.62
C TYR A 117 -0.33 -8.66 -4.51
N ASN A 118 -0.36 -9.36 -3.37
CA ASN A 118 0.51 -9.10 -2.22
C ASN A 118 1.98 -9.29 -2.58
N TYR A 119 2.30 -10.24 -3.45
CA TYR A 119 3.65 -10.39 -3.98
C TYR A 119 4.15 -9.12 -4.69
N ILE A 120 3.30 -8.50 -5.52
CA ILE A 120 3.64 -7.22 -6.19
C ILE A 120 3.69 -6.08 -5.18
N VAL A 121 2.74 -6.00 -4.24
CA VAL A 121 2.76 -5.01 -3.15
C VAL A 121 4.09 -5.04 -2.40
N ASN A 122 4.57 -6.23 -2.04
CA ASN A 122 5.84 -6.38 -1.34
C ASN A 122 7.03 -5.88 -2.16
N LYS A 123 7.06 -6.12 -3.47
CA LYS A 123 8.09 -5.57 -4.36
C LYS A 123 7.98 -4.06 -4.49
N TYR A 124 6.78 -3.54 -4.69
CA TYR A 124 6.49 -2.11 -4.81
C TYR A 124 6.91 -1.35 -3.53
N ASN A 125 6.48 -1.83 -2.37
CA ASN A 125 6.80 -1.24 -1.08
C ASN A 125 8.31 -1.23 -0.81
N LYS A 126 9.04 -2.29 -1.19
CA LYS A 126 10.50 -2.30 -1.07
C LYS A 126 11.17 -1.19 -1.87
N ILE A 127 10.67 -0.89 -3.07
CA ILE A 127 11.20 0.18 -3.92
C ILE A 127 10.82 1.54 -3.34
N LYS A 128 9.53 1.78 -3.09
CA LYS A 128 9.05 3.06 -2.55
C LYS A 128 9.62 3.40 -1.18
N LYS A 129 9.86 2.40 -0.32
CA LYS A 129 10.51 2.62 0.97
C LYS A 129 11.98 3.03 0.81
N LYS A 130 12.70 2.50 -0.18
CA LYS A 130 14.06 2.97 -0.49
C LYS A 130 14.05 4.41 -0.99
N GLU A 131 13.15 4.75 -1.91
CA GLU A 131 12.97 6.13 -2.41
C GLU A 131 12.64 7.10 -1.27
N LEU A 132 11.69 6.75 -0.39
CA LEU A 132 11.37 7.56 0.78
C LEU A 132 12.60 7.81 1.67
N MET A 133 13.40 6.77 1.91
CA MET A 133 14.58 6.89 2.77
C MET A 133 15.63 7.81 2.17
N ILE A 134 15.78 7.87 0.85
CA ILE A 134 16.70 8.80 0.18
C ILE A 134 16.31 10.24 0.54
N HIS A 135 15.05 10.61 0.34
CA HIS A 135 14.56 11.93 0.75
C HIS A 135 14.70 12.15 2.26
N ALA A 136 14.33 11.16 3.07
CA ALA A 136 14.40 11.29 4.52
C ALA A 136 15.83 11.54 5.03
N TRP A 137 16.85 11.03 4.35
CA TRP A 137 18.26 11.30 4.65
C TRP A 137 18.72 12.67 4.17
N GLU A 138 18.30 13.08 2.97
CA GLU A 138 18.52 14.44 2.47
C GLU A 138 17.96 15.48 3.45
N GLU A 139 16.80 15.24 4.08
CA GLU A 139 16.25 16.13 5.11
C GLU A 139 17.14 16.22 6.36
N VAL A 140 17.85 15.15 6.72
CA VAL A 140 18.78 15.15 7.86
C VAL A 140 20.03 15.97 7.54
N GLU A 141 20.55 15.82 6.32
CA GLU A 141 21.77 16.52 5.87
C GLU A 141 21.53 18.01 5.65
N THR A 142 20.39 18.35 5.03
CA THR A 142 20.07 19.73 4.62
C THR A 142 19.30 20.49 5.68
N LEU A 143 18.61 19.80 6.59
CA LEU A 143 17.61 20.37 7.50
C LEU A 143 16.52 21.16 6.77
N TYR A 144 16.21 20.76 5.53
CA TYR A 144 15.09 21.25 4.75
C TYR A 144 14.13 20.11 4.42
N PRO A 145 12.80 20.37 4.36
CA PRO A 145 11.84 19.35 3.94
C PRO A 145 12.05 18.96 2.47
N SER A 146 12.25 17.66 2.22
CA SER A 146 12.48 17.11 0.88
C SER A 146 11.56 15.94 0.54
N ILE A 147 10.87 15.34 1.52
CA ILE A 147 9.93 14.24 1.28
C ILE A 147 8.68 14.78 0.55
N PRO A 148 8.44 14.42 -0.73
CA PRO A 148 7.26 14.87 -1.44
C PRO A 148 5.98 14.18 -0.94
N LYS A 149 4.84 14.81 -1.24
CA LYS A 149 3.53 14.17 -1.13
C LYS A 149 3.35 13.20 -2.30
N GLU A 150 3.84 11.98 -2.12
CA GLU A 150 3.77 10.94 -3.14
C GLU A 150 2.34 10.42 -3.33
N GLN A 151 1.99 10.13 -4.59
CA GLN A 151 0.77 9.43 -4.96
C GLN A 151 1.09 8.04 -5.49
N PHE A 152 0.07 7.20 -5.67
CA PHE A 152 0.26 5.88 -6.23
C PHE A 152 0.92 5.93 -7.62
N ASP A 153 2.16 5.45 -7.68
CA ASP A 153 2.91 5.31 -8.92
C ASP A 153 2.38 4.13 -9.75
N LYS A 154 1.44 4.46 -10.64
CA LYS A 154 0.82 3.55 -11.59
C LYS A 154 1.83 2.94 -12.56
N SER A 155 2.83 3.71 -12.99
CA SER A 155 3.83 3.26 -13.97
C SER A 155 4.71 2.17 -13.38
N LEU A 156 5.26 2.42 -12.19
CA LEU A 156 6.05 1.44 -11.45
C LEU A 156 5.24 0.17 -11.18
N TRP A 157 4.00 0.32 -10.71
CA TRP A 157 3.12 -0.82 -10.45
C TRP A 157 2.90 -1.68 -11.70
N ASN A 158 2.47 -1.08 -12.81
CA ASN A 158 2.19 -1.80 -14.05
C ASN A 158 3.45 -2.49 -14.61
N LYS A 159 4.62 -1.86 -14.45
CA LYS A 159 5.91 -2.45 -14.83
C LYS A 159 6.21 -3.70 -14.00
N LEU A 160 6.01 -3.65 -12.68
CA LEU A 160 6.22 -4.81 -11.80
C LEU A 160 5.26 -5.96 -12.12
N VAL A 161 3.99 -5.66 -12.36
CA VAL A 161 2.97 -6.65 -12.75
C VAL A 161 3.35 -7.30 -14.07
N THR A 162 3.66 -6.51 -15.09
CA THR A 162 4.05 -7.00 -16.43
C THR A 162 5.34 -7.81 -16.38
N SER A 163 6.31 -7.40 -15.57
CA SER A 163 7.57 -8.15 -15.40
C SER A 163 7.36 -9.49 -14.72
N GLN A 164 6.42 -9.61 -13.78
CA GLN A 164 6.19 -10.84 -13.02
C GLN A 164 5.26 -11.83 -13.75
N PHE A 165 4.22 -11.31 -14.38
CA PHE A 165 3.12 -12.11 -14.93
C PHE A 165 3.07 -12.08 -16.47
N GLY A 166 3.82 -11.18 -17.10
CA GLY A 166 3.76 -10.94 -18.54
C GLY A 166 2.66 -9.95 -18.93
N PRO A 167 2.49 -9.70 -20.24
CA PRO A 167 1.52 -8.74 -20.74
C PRO A 167 0.09 -9.19 -20.49
N GLU A 168 -0.82 -8.23 -20.28
CA GLU A 168 -2.25 -8.44 -19.99
C GLU A 168 -2.93 -9.38 -21.00
N ARG A 169 -2.56 -9.32 -22.28
CA ARG A 169 -3.10 -10.17 -23.36
C ARG A 169 -2.91 -11.68 -23.13
N LYS A 170 -2.02 -12.10 -22.23
CA LYS A 170 -1.83 -13.52 -21.86
C LYS A 170 -2.93 -14.05 -20.93
N TYR A 171 -3.75 -13.18 -20.36
CA TYR A 171 -4.76 -13.53 -19.37
C TYR A 171 -6.15 -13.29 -19.91
N THR A 172 -7.07 -14.22 -19.63
CA THR A 172 -8.49 -14.12 -20.00
C THR A 172 -9.29 -13.21 -19.05
N ASN A 173 -8.71 -12.87 -17.89
CA ASN A 173 -9.35 -12.06 -16.87
C ASN A 173 -8.39 -11.01 -16.29
N PRO A 174 -8.90 -9.86 -15.81
CA PRO A 174 -8.07 -8.75 -15.32
C PRO A 174 -7.44 -8.99 -13.94
N TYR A 175 -7.71 -10.15 -13.33
CA TYR A 175 -7.20 -10.54 -12.00
C TYR A 175 -6.02 -11.51 -12.09
N PHE A 176 -5.69 -11.97 -13.30
CA PHE A 176 -4.61 -12.91 -13.62
C PHE A 176 -4.69 -14.24 -12.85
N VAL A 177 -5.90 -14.69 -12.52
CA VAL A 177 -6.17 -15.97 -11.84
C VAL A 177 -6.50 -17.04 -12.88
N LYS A 178 -5.90 -18.23 -12.78
CA LYS A 178 -6.04 -19.26 -13.84
C LYS A 178 -7.27 -20.16 -13.69
N LYS A 179 -7.77 -20.36 -12.47
CA LYS A 179 -8.62 -21.51 -12.11
C LYS A 179 -10.15 -21.26 -12.06
N ALA A 180 -10.66 -20.22 -12.70
CA ALA A 180 -12.02 -19.76 -12.37
C ALA A 180 -12.76 -19.08 -13.52
N ASP A 181 -12.92 -19.84 -14.58
CA ASP A 181 -14.09 -19.70 -15.42
C ASP A 181 -15.20 -20.54 -14.76
N PHE A 182 -16.12 -19.85 -14.07
CA PHE A 182 -17.38 -20.39 -13.55
C PHE A 182 -18.54 -19.73 -14.32
#